data_AF-A0A523VXD2-F1
#
_entry.id   AF-A0A523VXD2-F1
#
_cell.length_a   1.000
_cell.length_b   1.000
_cell.length_c   1.000
_cell.angle_alpha   90.00
_cell.angle_beta   90.00
_cell.angle_gamma   90.00
#
_symmetry.space_group_name_H-M   'P 1'
#
loop_
_entity.id
_entity.type
_entity.pdbx_description
1 polymer ?
#
loop_
_entity_poly.entity_id
_entity_poly.type
_entity_poly.pdbx_seq_one_letter_code
_entity_poly.pdbx_strand_id
1 'polypeptide(L)'
;MNKFQIPNPKSQIISKFQLKIPIILFVLAILIACGQRDYNPNLVEYIKAEKELRSRITEEQGLSDSIKILQQKHNIDLEEELSKLSDNPEDWIKLLKDLKIAK
;
A
#
# COMPACT_ATOMS: atom_id res chain seq x y z
N MET A 1 -31.20 0.45 -61.59
CA MET A 1 -31.83 1.04 -60.38
C MET A 1 -30.93 0.78 -59.18
N ASN A 2 -30.34 1.83 -58.60
CA ASN A 2 -29.37 1.77 -57.52
C ASN A 2 -30.01 1.38 -56.18
N LYS A 3 -29.45 0.39 -55.48
CA LYS A 3 -29.81 0.07 -54.10
C LYS A 3 -29.00 0.97 -53.16
N PHE A 4 -29.64 2.00 -52.60
CA PHE A 4 -29.09 2.74 -51.47
C PHE A 4 -29.26 1.90 -50.20
N GLN A 5 -28.17 1.35 -49.68
CA GLN A 5 -28.13 0.78 -48.33
C GLN A 5 -28.03 1.92 -47.31
N ILE A 6 -29.07 2.08 -46.50
CA ILE A 6 -29.09 3.01 -45.37
C ILE A 6 -28.37 2.33 -44.18
N PRO A 7 -27.32 2.93 -43.60
CA PRO A 7 -26.64 2.35 -42.45
C PRO A 7 -27.56 2.32 -41.22
N ASN A 8 -27.66 1.16 -40.57
CA ASN A 8 -28.48 0.94 -39.38
C ASN A 8 -27.88 1.68 -38.16
N PRO A 9 -28.59 2.64 -37.54
CA PRO A 9 -28.05 3.49 -36.47
C PRO A 9 -27.76 2.73 -35.16
N LYS A 10 -28.34 1.54 -34.98
CA LYS A 10 -28.16 0.76 -33.73
C LYS A 10 -26.75 0.17 -33.60
N SER A 11 -26.05 -0.14 -34.71
CA SER A 11 -24.70 -0.72 -34.65
C SER A 11 -23.63 0.29 -34.24
N GLN A 12 -23.81 1.57 -34.59
CA GLN A 12 -22.86 2.62 -34.23
C GLN A 12 -22.91 3.02 -32.76
N ILE A 13 -24.07 2.90 -32.11
CA ILE A 13 -24.25 3.31 -30.71
C ILE A 13 -23.59 2.30 -29.76
N ILE A 14 -23.72 1.00 -30.05
CA ILE A 14 -23.21 -0.08 -29.20
C ILE A 14 -21.67 -0.12 -29.21
N SER A 15 -21.05 0.15 -30.37
CA SER A 15 -19.59 0.20 -30.52
C SER A 15 -18.92 1.31 -29.69
N LYS A 16 -19.55 2.48 -29.58
CA LYS A 16 -19.01 3.63 -28.84
C LYS A 16 -19.07 3.48 -27.32
N PHE A 17 -19.99 2.66 -26.81
CA PHE A 17 -20.16 2.43 -25.37
C PHE A 17 -19.20 1.36 -24.83
N GLN A 18 -18.93 0.31 -25.61
CA GLN A 18 -18.03 -0.79 -25.21
C GLN A 18 -16.55 -0.36 -25.08
N LEU A 19 -16.12 0.65 -25.85
CA LEU A 19 -14.71 1.09 -25.85
C LEU A 19 -14.31 1.90 -24.59
N LYS A 20 -15.28 2.50 -23.88
CA LYS A 20 -15.01 3.43 -22.77
C LYS A 20 -14.93 2.74 -21.40
N ILE A 21 -15.65 1.64 -21.22
CA ILE A 21 -15.67 0.85 -19.98
C ILE A 21 -14.26 0.36 -19.57
N PRO A 22 -13.42 -0.21 -20.47
CA PRO A 22 -12.10 -0.67 -20.06
C PRO A 22 -11.17 0.47 -19.66
N ILE A 23 -11.31 1.66 -20.27
CA ILE A 23 -10.50 2.84 -19.95
C ILE A 23 -10.85 3.36 -18.54
N ILE A 24 -12.13 3.39 -18.18
CA ILE A 24 -12.57 3.83 -16.86
C ILE A 24 -12.05 2.87 -15.77
N LEU A 25 -12.11 1.55 -16.00
CA LEU A 25 -11.55 0.56 -15.07
C LEU A 25 -10.02 0.67 -14.94
N PHE A 26 -9.32 0.94 -16.04
CA PHE A 26 -7.88 1.14 -16.03
C PHE A 26 -7.46 2.39 -15.23
N VAL A 27 -8.17 3.51 -15.40
CA VAL A 27 -7.92 4.73 -14.63
C VAL A 27 -8.23 4.53 -13.15
N LEU A 28 -9.31 3.80 -12.82
CA LEU A 28 -9.65 3.50 -11.41
C LEU A 28 -8.58 2.63 -10.74
N ALA A 29 -8.00 1.65 -11.46
CA ALA A 29 -6.91 0.82 -10.96
C ALA A 29 -5.62 1.63 -10.73
N ILE A 30 -5.30 2.59 -11.61
CA ILE A 30 -4.16 3.50 -11.42
C ILE A 30 -4.38 4.41 -10.20
N LEU A 31 -5.60 4.91 -9.99
CA LEU A 31 -5.90 5.77 -8.83
C LEU A 31 -5.81 5.01 -7.49
N ILE A 32 -6.17 3.72 -7.46
CA ILE A 32 -5.98 2.86 -6.28
C ILE A 32 -4.48 2.59 -6.04
N ALA A 33 -3.70 2.43 -7.11
CA ALA A 33 -2.25 2.25 -7.01
C ALA A 33 -1.51 3.53 -6.58
N CYS A 34 -2.05 4.72 -6.88
CA CYS A 34 -1.46 6.02 -6.53
C CYS A 34 -1.97 6.63 -5.21
N GLY A 35 -2.78 5.92 -4.43
CA GLY A 35 -3.14 6.38 -3.09
C GLY A 35 -1.88 6.45 -2.23
N GLN A 36 -1.47 7.67 -1.82
CA GLN A 36 -0.37 7.89 -0.88
C GLN A 36 -0.55 6.97 0.33
N ARG A 37 0.32 5.97 0.45
CA ARG A 37 0.36 5.07 1.60
C ARG A 37 1.37 5.63 2.59
N ASP A 38 0.93 6.57 3.42
CA ASP A 38 1.66 6.90 4.64
C ASP A 38 1.89 5.60 5.45
N TYR A 39 3.05 5.49 6.10
CA TYR A 39 3.34 4.39 7.00
C TYR A 39 2.49 4.47 8.28
N ASN A 40 2.27 3.32 8.91
CA ASN A 40 1.52 3.24 10.15
C ASN A 40 2.25 3.98 11.29
N PRO A 41 1.63 4.97 11.96
CA PRO A 41 2.28 5.71 13.04
C PRO A 41 2.72 4.82 14.21
N ASN A 42 2.07 3.68 14.42
CA ASN A 42 2.46 2.71 15.45
C ASN A 42 3.82 2.06 15.17
N LEU A 43 4.34 2.16 13.94
CA LEU A 43 5.65 1.60 13.57
C LEU A 43 6.78 2.21 14.40
N VAL A 44 6.68 3.50 14.74
CA VAL A 44 7.65 4.17 15.61
C VAL A 44 7.67 3.55 17.01
N GLU A 45 6.49 3.33 17.60
CA GLU A 45 6.32 2.70 18.92
C GLU A 45 6.84 1.26 18.90
N TYR A 46 6.51 0.50 17.84
CA TYR A 46 6.99 -0.86 17.65
C TYR A 46 8.53 -0.92 17.57
N ILE A 47 9.16 -0.08 16.73
CA ILE A 47 10.62 -0.08 16.56
C ILE A 47 11.33 0.23 17.88
N LYS A 48 10.78 1.15 18.69
CA LYS A 48 11.31 1.45 20.03
C LYS A 48 11.20 0.25 20.96
N ALA A 49 10.01 -0.35 21.04
CA ALA A 49 9.77 -1.49 21.90
C ALA A 49 10.61 -2.70 21.47
N GLU A 50 10.82 -2.91 20.17
CA GLU A 50 11.71 -3.95 19.66
C GLU A 50 13.17 -3.69 20.05
N LYS A 51 13.65 -2.45 19.92
CA LYS A 51 15.00 -2.07 20.33
C LYS A 51 15.24 -2.32 21.82
N GLU A 52 14.25 -1.99 22.66
CA GLU A 52 14.30 -2.24 24.09
C GLU A 52 14.19 -3.73 24.44
N LEU A 53 13.39 -4.48 23.69
CA LEU A 53 13.29 -5.92 23.85
C LEU A 53 14.61 -6.61 23.50
N ARG A 54 15.25 -6.21 22.40
CA ARG A 54 16.58 -6.69 21.96
C ARG A 54 17.70 -6.31 22.94
N SER A 55 17.58 -5.21 23.68
CA SER A 55 18.59 -4.85 24.69
C SER A 55 18.43 -5.66 25.98
N ARG A 56 17.23 -6.20 26.25
CA ARG A 56 16.92 -6.97 27.46
C ARG A 56 17.08 -8.47 27.26
N ILE A 57 16.71 -9.00 26.10
CA ILE A 57 16.74 -10.45 25.82
C ILE A 57 17.98 -10.79 25.00
N THR A 58 18.88 -11.56 25.60
CA THR A 58 20.12 -12.04 24.95
C THR A 58 19.92 -13.38 24.23
N GLU A 59 18.86 -14.11 24.59
CA GLU A 59 18.53 -15.42 24.02
C GLU A 59 17.65 -15.28 22.77
N GLU A 60 18.17 -15.75 21.64
CA GLU A 60 17.59 -15.54 20.31
C GLU A 60 16.18 -16.14 20.15
N GLN A 61 15.93 -17.28 20.78
CA GLN A 61 14.66 -18.00 20.66
C GLN A 61 13.52 -17.26 21.38
N GLY A 62 13.76 -16.81 22.63
CA GLY A 62 12.81 -15.99 23.38
C GLY A 62 12.60 -14.60 22.78
N LEU A 63 13.62 -14.07 22.09
CA LEU A 63 13.51 -12.80 21.37
C LEU A 63 12.56 -12.93 20.17
N SER A 64 12.65 -13.99 19.37
CA SER A 64 11.78 -14.19 18.20
C SER A 64 10.30 -14.26 18.58
N ASP A 65 9.96 -15.04 19.62
CA ASP A 65 8.58 -15.15 20.09
C ASP A 65 8.07 -13.84 20.67
N SER A 66 8.92 -13.13 21.40
CA SER A 66 8.58 -11.82 21.96
C SER A 66 8.36 -10.76 20.88
N ILE A 67 9.15 -10.79 19.79
CA ILE A 67 8.96 -9.91 18.63
C ILE A 67 7.62 -10.19 17.96
N LYS A 68 7.23 -11.46 17.76
CA LYS A 68 5.92 -11.80 17.18
C LYS A 68 4.76 -11.28 18.03
N ILE A 69 4.84 -11.46 19.35
CA ILE A 69 3.84 -10.92 20.28
C ILE A 69 3.79 -9.40 20.19
N LEU A 70 4.95 -8.75 20.07
CA LEU A 70 5.04 -7.30 19.95
C LEU A 70 4.40 -6.78 18.65
N GLN A 71 4.67 -7.44 17.51
CA GLN A 71 4.03 -7.12 16.23
C GLN A 71 2.49 -7.22 16.32
N GLN A 72 1.99 -8.29 16.93
CA GLN A 72 0.54 -8.47 17.16
C GLN A 72 -0.04 -7.40 18.08
N LYS A 73 0.67 -7.06 19.17
CA LYS A 73 0.22 -6.04 20.14
C LYS A 73 0.08 -4.66 19.51
N HIS A 74 1.00 -4.29 18.63
CA HIS A 74 0.98 -3.01 17.92
C HIS A 74 0.14 -3.06 16.62
N ASN A 75 -0.41 -4.22 16.28
CA ASN A 75 -1.15 -4.50 15.04
C ASN A 75 -0.35 -4.07 13.80
N ILE A 76 0.91 -4.50 13.73
CA ILE A 76 1.84 -4.16 12.65
C ILE A 76 2.26 -5.42 11.93
N ASP A 77 2.13 -5.40 10.61
CA ASP A 77 2.83 -6.30 9.72
C ASP A 77 4.13 -5.63 9.28
N LEU A 78 5.26 -6.09 9.82
CA LEU A 78 6.55 -5.45 9.57
C LEU A 78 6.96 -5.57 8.09
N GLU A 79 6.66 -6.69 7.43
CA GLU A 79 7.04 -6.87 6.02
C GLU A 79 6.21 -5.93 5.13
N GLU A 80 4.92 -5.80 5.41
CA GLU A 80 4.04 -4.89 4.66
C GLU A 80 4.46 -3.43 4.86
N GLU A 81 4.72 -3.01 6.10
CA GLU A 81 5.12 -1.62 6.41
C GLU A 81 6.51 -1.28 5.84
N LEU A 82 7.47 -2.20 5.91
CA LEU A 82 8.79 -2.00 5.29
C LEU A 82 8.70 -1.95 3.76
N SER A 83 7.79 -2.72 3.15
CA SER A 83 7.52 -2.63 1.71
C SER A 83 6.98 -1.24 1.33
N LYS A 84 6.04 -0.68 2.11
CA LYS A 84 5.50 0.67 1.87
C LYS A 84 6.59 1.75 1.97
N LEU A 85 7.47 1.61 2.95
CA LEU A 85 8.62 2.51 3.13
C LEU A 85 9.63 2.35 1.99
N SER A 86 9.89 1.13 1.51
CA SER A 86 10.79 0.88 0.38
C SER A 86 10.29 1.54 -0.91
N ASP A 87 8.98 1.53 -1.14
CA ASP A 87 8.36 2.16 -2.31
C ASP A 87 8.39 3.69 -2.23
N ASN A 88 8.46 4.27 -1.01
CA ASN A 88 8.41 5.71 -0.76
C ASN A 88 9.62 6.17 0.09
N PRO A 89 10.76 6.54 -0.53
CA PRO A 89 11.97 6.95 0.19
C PRO A 89 11.79 8.21 1.05
N GLU A 90 10.78 9.04 0.78
CA GLU A 90 10.45 10.20 1.62
C GLU A 90 9.90 9.79 2.99
N ASP A 91 9.15 8.68 3.04
CA ASP A 91 8.56 8.16 4.27
C ASP A 91 9.64 7.58 5.20
N TRP A 92 10.73 7.06 4.65
CA TRP A 92 11.93 6.71 5.43
C TRP A 92 12.48 7.92 6.20
N ILE A 93 12.56 9.09 5.54
CA ILE A 93 13.08 10.31 6.17
C ILE A 93 12.13 10.76 7.29
N LYS A 94 10.82 10.65 7.06
CA LYS A 94 9.78 10.99 8.05
C LYS A 94 9.83 10.05 9.26
N LEU A 95 9.91 8.74 9.03
CA LEU A 95 10.07 7.72 10.07
C LEU A 95 11.31 7.98 10.92
N LEU A 96 12.46 8.25 10.28
CA LEU A 96 13.71 8.53 10.99
C LEU A 96 13.65 9.82 11.82
N LYS A 97 12.97 10.85 11.32
CA LYS A 97 12.71 12.08 12.08
C LYS A 97 11.84 11.80 13.29
N ASP A 98 10.75 11.06 13.12
CA ASP A 98 9.83 10.71 14.21
C ASP A 98 10.53 9.86 15.27
N LEU A 99 11.34 8.88 14.88
CA LEU A 99 12.17 8.10 15.79
C LEU A 99 13.20 8.94 16.56
N LYS A 100 13.76 9.98 15.93
CA LYS A 100 14.72 10.89 16.56
C LYS A 100 14.06 11.86 17.54
N ILE A 101 12.87 12.36 17.20
CA ILE A 101 12.09 13.29 18.04
C ILE A 101 11.52 12.57 19.25
N ALA A 102 11.07 11.33 19.07
CA ALA A 102 10.42 10.57 20.12
C ALA A 102 11.41 9.94 21.13
N LYS A 103 12.62 10.52 21.27
CA LYS A 103 13.68 10.10 22.19
C LYS A 103 13.33 10.32 23.65
#